data_AF-A0A3S0HIW1-F1
#
_entry.id   AF-A0A3S0HIW1-F1
#
_cell.length_a   1.000
_cell.length_b   1.000
_cell.length_c   1.000
_cell.angle_alpha   90.00
_cell.angle_beta   90.00
_cell.angle_gamma   90.00
#
_symmetry.space_group_name_H-M   'P 1'
#
loop_
_entity.id
_entity.type
_entity.pdbx_description
1 polymer ?
#
loop_
_entity_poly.entity_id
_entity_poly.type
_entity_poly.pdbx_seq_one_letter_code
_entity_poly.pdbx_strand_id
1 'polypeptide(L)'
;MFLPADFDAQDFWDDSPHAAQLTEPPPTDELIQSIEAELGYRLPAFYVALMRVRNGGMPRRTCFPTTQPTSWADDHVAITSISGIGRRQTLSLGGAQGSQFMLDEWGYPAIGVVVGDCPSAGHDVIMLDYRACGPQGEPAVVHVDQECDYKITFLAPDFESFVRGLVDESTFE
;
A
#
# COMPACT_ATOMS: atom_id res chain seq x y z
N MET A 1 0.41 12.89 14.24
CA MET A 1 1.21 12.87 13.01
C MET A 1 0.48 13.70 11.98
N PHE A 2 1.18 14.58 11.25
CA PHE A 2 0.58 15.41 10.21
C PHE A 2 1.31 15.15 8.90
N LEU A 3 0.60 15.29 7.78
CA LEU A 3 1.22 15.28 6.46
C LEU A 3 2.13 16.51 6.32
N PRO A 4 3.25 16.39 5.57
CA PRO A 4 4.07 17.53 5.19
C PRO A 4 3.22 18.62 4.50
N ALA A 5 3.53 19.89 4.77
CA ALA A 5 2.74 21.02 4.27
C ALA A 5 2.79 21.17 2.73
N ASP A 6 3.77 20.55 2.09
CA ASP A 6 3.96 20.53 0.64
C ASP A 6 3.31 19.31 -0.04
N PHE A 7 2.61 18.46 0.72
CA PHE A 7 1.89 17.31 0.19
C PHE A 7 0.39 17.61 0.07
N ASP A 8 -0.13 17.65 -1.16
CA ASP A 8 -1.55 17.82 -1.42
C ASP A 8 -2.29 16.47 -1.36
N ALA A 9 -2.79 16.14 -0.18
CA ALA A 9 -3.53 14.92 0.05
C ALA A 9 -4.93 14.90 -0.59
N GLN A 10 -5.48 16.06 -0.99
CA GLN A 10 -6.79 16.11 -1.64
C GLN A 10 -6.65 15.82 -3.14
N ASP A 11 -5.60 16.35 -3.78
CA ASP A 11 -5.31 16.08 -5.20
C ASP A 11 -4.75 14.67 -5.43
N PHE A 12 -4.23 14.01 -4.39
CA PHE A 12 -3.65 12.67 -4.51
C PHE A 12 -4.66 11.59 -4.93
N TRP A 13 -5.89 11.66 -4.44
CA TRP A 13 -6.89 10.60 -4.61
C TRP A 13 -7.83 10.83 -5.80
N ASP A 14 -8.22 9.75 -6.47
CA ASP A 14 -9.35 9.77 -7.40
C ASP A 14 -10.68 9.90 -6.62
N ASP A 15 -11.55 10.78 -7.12
CA ASP A 15 -12.88 11.09 -6.58
C ASP A 15 -14.00 10.48 -7.44
N SER A 16 -13.67 9.61 -8.38
CA SER A 16 -14.67 8.89 -9.17
C SER A 16 -15.62 8.11 -8.24
N PRO A 17 -16.90 7.94 -8.63
CA PRO A 17 -17.85 7.15 -7.83
C PRO A 17 -17.40 5.70 -7.58
N HIS A 18 -16.49 5.19 -8.41
CA HIS A 18 -15.85 3.90 -8.22
C HIS A 18 -14.81 3.96 -7.09
N ALA A 19 -13.86 4.91 -7.16
CA ALA A 19 -12.83 5.10 -6.13
C ALA A 19 -13.42 5.38 -4.74
N ALA A 20 -14.53 6.12 -4.67
CA ALA A 20 -15.23 6.41 -3.41
C ALA A 20 -15.70 5.14 -2.67
N GLN A 21 -15.99 4.05 -3.39
CA GLN A 21 -16.43 2.77 -2.81
C GLN A 21 -15.30 2.00 -2.14
N LEU A 22 -14.04 2.40 -2.34
CA LEU A 22 -12.85 1.76 -1.77
C LEU A 22 -12.34 2.47 -0.51
N THR A 23 -13.13 3.40 0.04
CA THR A 23 -12.77 4.19 1.21
C THR A 23 -13.55 3.75 2.46
N GLU A 24 -13.01 4.04 3.65
CA GLU A 24 -13.68 3.85 4.94
C GLU A 24 -13.72 5.16 5.75
N PRO A 25 -14.47 5.21 6.87
CA PRO A 25 -14.34 6.32 7.82
C PRO A 25 -12.87 6.48 8.28
N PRO A 26 -12.41 7.71 8.55
CA PRO A 26 -11.08 7.95 9.09
C PRO A 26 -10.82 7.11 10.35
N PRO A 27 -9.64 6.49 10.48
CA PRO A 27 -9.37 5.57 11.58
C PRO A 27 -9.17 6.33 12.89
N THR A 28 -9.68 5.78 14.00
CA THR A 28 -9.41 6.29 15.34
C THR A 28 -8.09 5.76 15.88
N ASP A 29 -7.56 6.37 16.95
CA ASP A 29 -6.33 5.90 17.60
C ASP A 29 -6.47 4.45 18.08
N GLU A 30 -7.63 4.09 18.62
CA GLU A 30 -7.92 2.74 19.10
C GLU A 30 -7.97 1.73 17.94
N LEU A 31 -8.53 2.13 16.79
CA LEU A 31 -8.57 1.27 15.61
C LEU A 31 -7.15 1.03 15.08
N ILE A 32 -6.32 2.07 15.01
CA ILE A 32 -4.92 1.96 14.57
C ILE A 32 -4.15 1.02 15.49
N GLN A 33 -4.21 1.24 16.81
CA GLN A 33 -3.52 0.37 17.78
C GLN A 33 -4.00 -1.08 17.69
N SER A 34 -5.30 -1.28 17.46
CA SER A 34 -5.87 -2.62 17.29
C SER A 34 -5.35 -3.32 16.03
N ILE A 35 -5.23 -2.60 14.91
CA ILE A 35 -4.69 -3.13 13.65
C ILE A 35 -3.18 -3.38 13.77
N GLU A 36 -2.41 -2.45 14.36
CA GLU A 36 -0.97 -2.63 14.60
C GLU A 36 -0.68 -3.84 15.50
N ALA A 37 -1.49 -4.04 16.55
CA ALA A 37 -1.37 -5.20 17.45
C ALA A 37 -1.72 -6.52 16.76
N GLU A 38 -2.71 -6.51 15.86
CA GLU A 38 -3.12 -7.68 15.07
C GLU A 38 -2.03 -8.07 14.06
N LEU A 39 -1.48 -7.09 13.34
CA LEU A 39 -0.44 -7.32 12.34
C LEU A 39 0.95 -7.53 12.95
N GLY A 40 1.18 -7.06 14.19
CA GLY A 40 2.49 -7.11 14.85
C GLY A 40 3.48 -6.03 14.38
N TYR A 41 3.03 -5.05 13.60
CA TYR A 41 3.84 -3.99 13.01
C TYR A 41 3.27 -2.62 13.34
N ARG A 42 4.15 -1.68 13.68
CA ARG A 42 3.81 -0.26 13.75
C ARG A 42 3.70 0.30 12.33
N LEU A 43 2.59 0.93 11.99
CA LEU A 43 2.36 1.48 10.66
C LEU A 43 3.22 2.74 10.42
N PRO A 44 3.68 2.97 9.17
CA PRO A 44 4.44 4.16 8.80
C PRO A 44 3.63 5.40 9.14
N ALA A 45 4.32 6.39 9.66
CA ALA A 45 3.60 7.49 10.25
C ALA A 45 2.98 8.42 9.17
N PHE A 46 3.62 8.53 8.00
CA PHE A 46 3.00 9.15 6.81
C PHE A 46 1.75 8.38 6.35
N TYR A 47 1.80 7.04 6.32
CA TYR A 47 0.65 6.20 5.96
C TYR A 47 -0.55 6.48 6.88
N VAL A 48 -0.34 6.46 8.20
CA VAL A 48 -1.39 6.80 9.19
C VAL A 48 -1.95 8.21 8.97
N ALA A 49 -1.08 9.20 8.73
CA ALA A 49 -1.51 10.57 8.49
C ALA A 49 -2.35 10.70 7.20
N LEU A 50 -1.98 9.98 6.14
CA LEU A 50 -2.71 9.93 4.88
C LEU A 50 -4.09 9.27 5.07
N MET A 51 -4.14 8.15 5.79
CA MET A 51 -5.38 7.41 6.07
C MET A 51 -6.38 8.21 6.93
N ARG A 52 -5.91 9.19 7.70
CA ARG A 52 -6.79 10.13 8.42
C ARG A 52 -7.44 11.18 7.52
N VAL A 53 -6.81 11.52 6.40
CA VAL A 53 -7.41 12.40 5.39
C VAL A 53 -8.42 11.62 4.55
N ARG A 54 -8.02 10.44 4.06
CA ARG A 54 -8.90 9.49 3.37
C ARG A 54 -8.42 8.07 3.64
N ASN A 55 -9.28 7.25 4.23
CA ASN A 55 -8.90 5.92 4.71
C ASN A 55 -9.07 4.88 3.59
N GLY A 56 -8.00 4.66 2.83
CA GLY A 56 -7.99 3.83 1.63
C GLY A 56 -8.51 4.56 0.40
N GLY A 57 -8.36 3.93 -0.77
CA GLY A 57 -8.89 4.45 -2.04
C GLY A 57 -7.92 4.28 -3.21
N MET A 58 -8.29 4.84 -4.36
CA MET A 58 -7.49 4.83 -5.58
C MET A 58 -6.73 6.16 -5.72
N PRO A 59 -5.40 6.15 -5.87
CA PRO A 59 -4.66 7.35 -6.26
C PRO A 59 -5.00 7.81 -7.69
N ARG A 60 -4.83 9.08 -8.01
CA ARG A 60 -4.90 9.57 -9.41
C ARG A 60 -3.75 9.07 -10.27
N ARG A 61 -2.58 8.91 -9.64
CA ARG A 61 -1.33 8.43 -10.27
C ARG A 61 -1.06 7.04 -9.73
N THR A 62 -1.03 6.05 -10.62
CA THR A 62 -1.11 4.64 -10.25
C THR A 62 0.14 3.86 -10.63
N CYS A 63 1.14 4.47 -11.24
CA CYS A 63 2.35 3.78 -11.68
C CYS A 63 3.57 4.25 -10.89
N PHE A 64 4.44 3.32 -10.51
CA PHE A 64 5.72 3.61 -9.87
C PHE A 64 6.87 3.12 -10.78
N PRO A 65 7.78 4.01 -11.23
CA PRO A 65 8.90 3.61 -12.08
C PRO A 65 9.86 2.65 -11.36
N THR A 66 10.34 1.62 -12.06
CA THR A 66 11.39 0.71 -11.57
C THR A 66 12.37 0.37 -12.70
N THR A 67 13.59 -0.03 -12.33
CA THR A 67 14.59 -0.53 -13.30
C THR A 67 14.62 -2.05 -13.38
N GLN A 68 13.78 -2.73 -12.59
CA GLN A 68 13.68 -4.17 -12.56
C GLN A 68 12.34 -4.62 -13.16
N PRO A 69 12.36 -5.51 -14.15
CA PRO A 69 11.13 -6.01 -14.75
C PRO A 69 10.34 -6.86 -13.74
N THR A 70 9.02 -6.75 -13.85
CA THR A 70 8.01 -7.59 -13.18
C THR A 70 7.39 -8.56 -14.17
N SER A 71 6.48 -9.43 -13.72
CA SER A 71 5.66 -10.26 -14.60
C SER A 71 4.74 -9.43 -15.51
N TRP A 72 4.40 -8.21 -15.10
CA TRP A 72 3.42 -7.36 -15.79
C TRP A 72 4.05 -6.29 -16.69
N ALA A 73 5.13 -5.62 -16.25
CA ALA A 73 5.81 -4.57 -17.01
C ALA A 73 7.34 -4.55 -16.80
N ASP A 74 8.06 -4.04 -17.80
CA ASP A 74 9.53 -4.03 -17.84
C ASP A 74 10.15 -2.90 -16.98
N ASP A 75 9.45 -1.78 -16.81
CA ASP A 75 10.01 -0.53 -16.28
C ASP A 75 9.13 0.16 -15.20
N HIS A 76 8.03 -0.48 -14.80
CA HIS A 76 7.16 0.06 -13.75
C HIS A 76 6.34 -1.02 -13.02
N VAL A 77 5.73 -0.60 -11.93
CA VAL A 77 4.69 -1.34 -11.20
C VAL A 77 3.42 -0.49 -11.21
N ALA A 78 2.27 -1.12 -11.40
CA ALA A 78 0.97 -0.45 -11.30
C ALA A 78 0.25 -0.83 -10.00
N ILE A 79 -0.45 0.11 -9.40
CA ILE A 79 -1.36 -0.11 -8.27
C ILE A 79 -2.79 0.27 -8.66
N THR A 80 -3.77 -0.43 -8.10
CA THR A 80 -5.19 -0.10 -8.24
C THR A 80 -5.67 0.71 -7.06
N SER A 81 -5.22 0.37 -5.86
CA SER A 81 -5.66 1.01 -4.62
C SER A 81 -4.63 0.90 -3.51
N ILE A 82 -4.75 1.80 -2.54
CA ILE A 82 -4.05 1.73 -1.26
C ILE A 82 -5.07 1.27 -0.21
N SER A 83 -4.71 0.25 0.55
CA SER A 83 -5.55 -0.30 1.62
C SER A 83 -5.83 0.75 2.69
N GLY A 84 -7.06 0.75 3.23
CA GLY A 84 -7.42 1.51 4.42
C GLY A 84 -7.05 0.79 5.71
N ILE A 85 -6.89 1.55 6.80
CA ILE A 85 -6.78 1.04 8.17
C ILE A 85 -8.18 0.71 8.68
N GLY A 86 -8.52 -0.57 8.67
CA GLY A 86 -9.81 -1.04 9.14
C GLY A 86 -10.06 -2.49 8.75
N ARG A 87 -11.33 -2.88 8.84
CA ARG A 87 -11.80 -4.26 8.61
C ARG A 87 -13.10 -4.32 7.80
N ARG A 88 -13.64 -3.17 7.37
CA ARG A 88 -14.96 -3.13 6.74
C ARG A 88 -14.85 -3.40 5.25
N GLN A 89 -13.87 -2.79 4.59
CA GLN A 89 -13.60 -3.08 3.19
C GLN A 89 -12.81 -4.38 3.05
N THR A 90 -13.07 -5.09 1.96
CA THR A 90 -12.42 -6.36 1.64
C THR A 90 -10.89 -6.22 1.60
N LEU A 91 -10.39 -5.14 1.01
CA LEU A 91 -8.95 -4.86 0.82
C LEU A 91 -8.35 -3.97 1.93
N SER A 92 -9.08 -3.68 3.01
CA SER A 92 -8.49 -3.01 4.17
C SER A 92 -7.45 -3.91 4.84
N LEU A 93 -6.55 -3.32 5.63
CA LEU A 93 -5.47 -4.05 6.28
C LEU A 93 -5.93 -5.30 7.06
N GLY A 94 -7.03 -5.19 7.82
CA GLY A 94 -7.69 -6.30 8.51
C GLY A 94 -9.00 -6.76 7.83
N GLY A 95 -9.14 -6.49 6.54
CA GLY A 95 -10.28 -6.93 5.72
C GLY A 95 -10.22 -8.41 5.37
N ALA A 96 -11.28 -8.91 4.74
CA ALA A 96 -11.40 -10.33 4.36
C ALA A 96 -10.34 -10.79 3.34
N GLN A 97 -9.79 -9.87 2.55
CA GLN A 97 -8.64 -10.08 1.67
C GLN A 97 -7.52 -9.09 2.04
N GLY A 98 -7.38 -8.80 3.33
CA GLY A 98 -6.37 -7.90 3.86
C GLY A 98 -4.99 -8.56 3.99
N SER A 99 -4.10 -7.91 4.74
CA SER A 99 -2.69 -8.31 4.83
C SER A 99 -2.51 -9.75 5.32
N GLN A 100 -3.21 -10.15 6.38
CA GLN A 100 -3.06 -11.50 6.94
C GLN A 100 -3.55 -12.60 5.97
N PHE A 101 -4.64 -12.33 5.23
CA PHE A 101 -5.16 -13.24 4.21
C PHE A 101 -4.14 -13.48 3.09
N MET A 102 -3.45 -12.43 2.63
CA MET A 102 -2.43 -12.58 1.58
C MET A 102 -1.24 -13.43 2.05
N LEU A 103 -0.87 -13.36 3.33
CA LEU A 103 0.18 -14.21 3.89
C LEU A 103 -0.29 -15.66 4.03
N ASP A 104 -1.44 -15.88 4.67
CA ASP A 104 -1.90 -17.22 5.07
C ASP A 104 -2.43 -18.03 3.89
N GLU A 105 -3.22 -17.41 3.01
CA GLU A 105 -3.93 -18.11 1.93
C GLU A 105 -3.20 -18.01 0.59
N TRP A 106 -2.51 -16.90 0.35
CA TRP A 106 -1.76 -16.67 -0.91
C TRP A 106 -0.25 -16.90 -0.76
N GLY A 107 0.26 -17.19 0.44
CA GLY A 107 1.65 -17.56 0.67
C GLY A 107 2.65 -16.41 0.50
N TYR A 108 2.20 -15.15 0.54
CA TYR A 108 3.11 -14.01 0.48
C TYR A 108 4.09 -14.01 1.67
N PRO A 109 5.33 -13.52 1.47
CA PRO A 109 6.37 -13.64 2.46
C PRO A 109 6.05 -12.81 3.72
N ALA A 110 6.32 -13.37 4.90
CA ALA A 110 6.07 -12.73 6.19
C ALA A 110 7.14 -11.65 6.53
N ILE A 111 7.27 -10.64 5.67
CA ILE A 111 8.24 -9.54 5.80
C ILE A 111 7.63 -8.26 6.37
N GLY A 112 6.30 -8.20 6.48
CA GLY A 112 5.59 -7.00 6.90
C GLY A 112 4.12 -7.00 6.51
N VAL A 113 3.65 -5.83 6.04
CA VAL A 113 2.22 -5.54 5.85
C VAL A 113 1.92 -5.30 4.38
N VAL A 114 0.91 -5.95 3.83
CA VAL A 114 0.35 -5.64 2.50
C VAL A 114 -0.49 -4.37 2.59
N VAL A 115 -0.17 -3.37 1.75
CA VAL A 115 -0.78 -2.03 1.81
C VAL A 115 -1.32 -1.53 0.48
N GLY A 116 -1.12 -2.26 -0.62
CA GLY A 116 -1.64 -1.87 -1.93
C GLY A 116 -1.93 -3.07 -2.81
N ASP A 117 -3.01 -2.94 -3.56
CA ASP A 117 -3.45 -3.89 -4.57
C ASP A 117 -2.95 -3.45 -5.95
N CYS A 118 -2.80 -4.42 -6.86
CA CYS A 118 -2.28 -4.24 -8.21
C CYS A 118 -3.29 -4.78 -9.25
N PRO A 119 -3.20 -4.39 -10.53
CA PRO A 119 -4.19 -4.79 -11.55
C PRO A 119 -4.30 -6.30 -11.81
N SER A 120 -3.39 -7.10 -11.28
CA SER A 120 -3.30 -8.55 -11.48
C SER A 120 -4.30 -9.37 -10.64
N ALA A 121 -5.17 -8.73 -9.86
CA ALA A 121 -6.11 -9.37 -8.94
C ALA A 121 -5.42 -10.24 -7.86
N GLY A 122 -4.38 -9.67 -7.24
CA GLY A 122 -3.66 -10.26 -6.10
C GLY A 122 -2.47 -11.16 -6.45
N HIS A 123 -2.15 -11.33 -7.73
CA HIS A 123 -0.94 -12.03 -8.19
C HIS A 123 0.34 -11.21 -7.97
N ASP A 124 0.18 -9.93 -7.66
CA ASP A 124 1.22 -9.08 -7.10
C ASP A 124 0.63 -8.05 -6.13
N VAL A 125 1.46 -7.59 -5.19
CA VAL A 125 1.05 -6.67 -4.12
C VAL A 125 2.14 -5.68 -3.76
N ILE A 126 1.73 -4.56 -3.16
CA ILE A 126 2.66 -3.63 -2.50
C ILE A 126 2.73 -3.96 -1.00
N MET A 127 3.96 -4.16 -0.50
CA MET A 127 4.22 -4.44 0.91
C MET A 127 5.13 -3.39 1.55
N LEU A 128 4.89 -3.15 2.83
CA LEU A 128 5.84 -2.54 3.74
C LEU A 128 6.81 -3.61 4.22
N ASP A 129 8.11 -3.46 3.93
CA ASP A 129 9.16 -4.40 4.29
C ASP A 129 9.90 -3.96 5.55
N TYR A 130 9.69 -4.69 6.64
CA TYR A 130 10.27 -4.40 7.96
C TYR A 130 11.55 -5.20 8.24
N ARG A 131 12.04 -6.03 7.31
CA ARG A 131 13.20 -6.91 7.56
C ARG A 131 14.44 -6.16 8.05
N ALA A 132 14.65 -4.93 7.55
CA ALA A 132 15.81 -4.11 7.90
C ALA A 132 15.61 -3.29 9.19
N CYS A 133 14.42 -2.74 9.41
CA CYS A 133 14.15 -1.79 10.49
C CYS A 133 13.47 -2.41 11.73
N GLY A 134 12.99 -3.65 11.61
CA GLY A 134 12.23 -4.34 12.64
C GLY A 134 10.80 -3.79 12.78
N PRO A 135 9.93 -4.45 13.57
CA PRO A 135 8.48 -4.20 13.58
C PRO A 135 8.04 -2.83 14.11
N GLN A 136 8.99 -2.03 14.61
CA GLN A 136 8.73 -0.71 15.20
C GLN A 136 9.42 0.43 14.43
N GLY A 137 10.18 0.10 13.38
CA GLY A 137 10.90 1.06 12.55
C GLY A 137 10.07 1.60 11.39
N GLU A 138 10.67 2.49 10.60
CA GLU A 138 10.09 2.95 9.34
C GLU A 138 10.47 1.95 8.23
N PRO A 139 9.51 1.24 7.62
CA PRO A 139 9.78 0.20 6.62
C PRO A 139 10.01 0.80 5.23
N ALA A 140 10.76 0.06 4.41
CA ALA A 140 10.81 0.32 2.98
C ALA A 140 9.51 -0.14 2.30
N VAL A 141 9.25 0.35 1.08
CA VAL A 141 8.15 -0.13 0.24
C VAL A 141 8.71 -1.03 -0.85
N VAL A 142 8.10 -2.20 -1.01
CA VAL A 142 8.46 -3.19 -2.02
C VAL A 142 7.23 -3.66 -2.78
N HIS A 143 7.44 -4.09 -4.00
CA HIS A 143 6.52 -4.91 -4.77
C HIS A 143 6.89 -6.38 -4.59
N VAL A 144 5.90 -7.26 -4.48
CA VAL A 144 6.10 -8.71 -4.42
C VAL A 144 5.26 -9.38 -5.49
N ASP A 145 5.93 -10.14 -6.35
CA ASP A 145 5.35 -10.75 -7.55
C ASP A 145 5.25 -12.26 -7.41
N GLN A 146 4.03 -12.78 -7.21
CA GLN A 146 3.80 -14.20 -6.98
C GLN A 146 4.08 -15.05 -8.23
N GLU A 147 3.84 -14.50 -9.43
CA GLU A 147 4.11 -15.21 -10.70
C GLU A 147 5.61 -15.36 -10.97
N CYS A 148 6.42 -14.51 -10.34
CA CYS A 148 7.88 -14.54 -10.38
C CYS A 148 8.50 -15.15 -9.11
N ASP A 149 7.91 -16.21 -8.54
CA ASP A 149 8.41 -16.89 -7.32
C ASP A 149 8.54 -15.95 -6.11
N TYR A 150 7.53 -15.10 -5.91
CA TYR A 150 7.48 -14.07 -4.87
C TYR A 150 8.70 -13.13 -4.91
N LYS A 151 9.18 -12.80 -6.13
CA LYS A 151 10.28 -11.85 -6.33
C LYS A 151 9.95 -10.52 -5.64
N ILE A 152 10.88 -10.07 -4.80
CA ILE A 152 10.75 -8.80 -4.07
C ILE A 152 11.51 -7.72 -4.84
N THR A 153 10.81 -6.69 -5.30
CA THR A 153 11.36 -5.53 -6.00
C THR A 153 11.30 -4.31 -5.09
N PHE A 154 12.45 -3.71 -4.79
CA PHE A 154 12.50 -2.47 -4.02
C PHE A 154 11.91 -1.31 -4.81
N LEU A 155 11.03 -0.52 -4.18
CA LEU A 155 10.41 0.66 -4.79
C LEU A 155 10.89 1.95 -4.14
N ALA A 156 10.78 2.05 -2.82
CA ALA A 156 11.07 3.29 -2.10
C ALA A 156 11.60 3.03 -0.68
N PRO A 157 12.41 3.95 -0.12
CA PRO A 157 12.97 3.80 1.23
C PRO A 157 11.93 3.95 2.35
N ASP A 158 10.80 4.59 2.06
CA ASP A 158 9.69 4.82 2.98
C ASP A 158 8.38 5.05 2.22
N PHE A 159 7.26 5.03 2.93
CA PHE A 159 5.94 5.15 2.32
C PHE A 159 5.67 6.54 1.72
N GLU A 160 6.25 7.61 2.27
CA GLU A 160 6.14 8.95 1.71
C GLU A 160 6.80 9.02 0.33
N SER A 161 8.02 8.51 0.22
CA SER A 161 8.80 8.45 -1.02
C SER A 161 8.09 7.63 -2.09
N PHE A 162 7.43 6.52 -1.69
CA PHE A 162 6.59 5.74 -2.60
C PHE A 162 5.42 6.57 -3.14
N VAL A 163 4.62 7.16 -2.25
CA VAL A 163 3.44 7.95 -2.62
C VAL A 163 3.80 9.14 -3.52
N ARG A 164 4.92 9.82 -3.23
CA ARG A 164 5.40 10.96 -4.04
C ARG A 164 6.00 10.54 -5.38
N GLY A 165 6.48 9.29 -5.49
CA GLY A 165 7.05 8.75 -6.72
C GLY A 165 6.01 8.20 -7.70
N LEU A 166 4.73 8.15 -7.32
CA LEU A 166 3.66 7.72 -8.22
C LEU A 166 3.47 8.73 -9.36
N VAL A 167 3.45 8.22 -10.59
CA VAL A 167 3.26 8.97 -11.83
C VAL A 167 2.03 8.46 -12.60
N ASP A 168 1.62 9.24 -13.61
CA ASP A 168 0.54 8.87 -14.49
C ASP A 168 0.97 7.72 -15.42
N GLU A 169 0.04 6.82 -15.74
CA GLU A 169 0.28 5.70 -16.66
C GLU A 169 0.79 6.18 -18.02
N SER A 170 0.37 7.37 -18.49
CA SER A 170 0.86 7.98 -19.73
C SER A 170 2.34 8.34 -19.75
N THR A 171 3.05 8.17 -18.63
CA THR A 171 4.53 8.27 -18.56
C THR A 171 5.21 7.07 -19.22
N PHE A 172 4.49 5.95 -19.33
CA PHE A 172 4.95 4.69 -19.91
C PHE A 172 4.26 4.46 -21.25
N GLU A 173 5.00 3.92 -22.24
CA GLU A 173 4.52 3.71 -23.62
C GLU A 173 3.81 2.36 -23.80
#